data_AF-A0A7V0Z439-F1
#
_entry.id   AF-A0A7V0Z439-F1
#
_cell.length_a   1.000
_cell.length_b   1.000
_cell.length_c   1.000
_cell.angle_alpha   90.00
_cell.angle_beta   90.00
_cell.angle_gamma   90.00
#
_symmetry.space_group_name_H-M   'P 1'
#
loop_
_entity.id
_entity.type
_entity.pdbx_description
1 polymer ?
#
loop_
_entity_poly.entity_id
_entity_poly.type
_entity_poly.pdbx_seq_one_letter_code
_entity_poly.pdbx_strand_id
1 'polypeptide(L)'
;MMGHIIVIKFQTSEKGVVVSGQCPVASIKIYDISGRVVKSFNLATCYSLLATSVVWDGKDDSGRKLPVGVYFVRLETGDFKQIEKVILLK
;
A
#
# COMPACT_ATOMS: atom_id res chain seq x y z
N MET A 1 4.33 -2.16 -25.04
CA MET A 1 4.73 -1.00 -24.24
C MET A 1 4.58 -1.40 -22.77
N MET A 2 5.64 -1.89 -22.13
CA MET A 2 5.60 -2.37 -20.74
C MET A 2 5.54 -1.15 -19.81
N GLY A 3 4.47 -1.04 -19.02
CA GLY A 3 4.38 -0.03 -17.97
C GLY A 3 5.30 -0.40 -16.80
N HIS A 4 5.88 0.60 -16.14
CA HIS A 4 6.65 0.38 -14.92
C HIS A 4 5.71 -0.04 -13.79
N ILE A 5 5.92 -1.26 -13.28
CA ILE A 5 5.21 -1.80 -12.13
C ILE A 5 6.06 -1.56 -10.89
N ILE A 6 5.52 -0.82 -9.91
CA ILE A 6 6.13 -0.66 -8.60
C ILE A 6 5.55 -1.74 -7.69
N VAL A 7 6.40 -2.69 -7.30
CA VAL A 7 6.05 -3.71 -6.31
C VAL A 7 6.40 -3.19 -4.93
N ILE A 8 5.39 -2.92 -4.11
CA ILE A 8 5.58 -2.45 -2.74
C ILE A 8 5.47 -3.66 -1.84
N LYS A 9 6.57 -4.03 -1.19
CA LYS A 9 6.63 -5.17 -0.27
C LYS A 9 6.56 -4.66 1.18
N PHE A 10 5.74 -5.31 1.99
CA PHE A 10 5.65 -5.04 3.43
C PHE A 10 6.13 -6.26 4.21
N GLN A 11 6.97 -6.03 5.22
CA GLN A 11 7.36 -7.05 6.19
C GLN A 11 6.64 -6.75 7.49
N THR A 12 5.58 -7.49 7.79
CA THR A 12 5.00 -7.47 9.13
C THR A 12 5.89 -8.32 10.04
N SER A 13 6.42 -7.76 11.12
CA SER A 13 7.09 -8.56 12.15
C SER A 13 6.11 -9.60 12.67
N GLU A 14 6.47 -10.88 12.65
CA GLU A 14 5.68 -12.01 13.18
C GLU A 14 5.37 -11.90 14.69
N LYS A 15 5.77 -10.81 15.36
CA LYS A 15 5.53 -10.61 16.81
C LYS A 15 4.06 -10.38 17.19
N GLY A 16 3.13 -10.34 16.24
CA GLY A 16 1.71 -10.24 16.50
C GLY A 16 0.98 -11.55 16.22
N VAL A 17 0.99 -12.49 17.18
CA VAL A 17 -0.08 -13.49 17.23
C VAL A 17 -1.38 -12.71 17.42
N VAL A 18 -2.32 -12.84 16.49
CA VAL A 18 -3.65 -12.26 16.63
C VAL A 18 -4.39 -13.09 17.69
N VAL A 19 -4.33 -12.64 18.96
CA VAL A 19 -4.94 -13.33 20.13
C VAL A 19 -6.44 -13.02 20.29
N SER A 20 -7.05 -12.26 19.38
CA SER A 20 -8.50 -12.02 19.42
C SER A 20 -9.11 -12.40 18.08
N GLY A 21 -10.32 -12.97 18.08
CA GLY A 21 -11.05 -13.39 16.86
C GLY A 21 -11.43 -12.25 15.89
N GLN A 22 -10.76 -11.10 15.96
CA GLN A 22 -10.85 -9.99 15.03
C GLN A 22 -9.63 -9.96 14.12
N CYS A 23 -9.91 -10.24 12.86
CA CYS A 23 -8.99 -10.05 11.76
C CYS A 23 -8.74 -8.55 11.55
N PRO A 24 -7.52 -8.05 11.76
CA PRO A 24 -7.24 -6.64 11.59
C PRO A 24 -7.32 -6.30 10.10
N VAL A 25 -8.25 -5.40 9.76
CA VAL A 25 -8.42 -4.91 8.38
C VAL A 25 -7.17 -4.12 8.02
N ALA A 26 -6.41 -4.59 7.03
CA ALA A 26 -5.27 -3.87 6.50
C ALA A 26 -5.72 -2.89 5.42
N SER A 27 -5.18 -1.67 5.47
CA SER A 27 -5.39 -0.67 4.42
C SER A 27 -4.06 -0.17 3.89
N ILE A 28 -3.97 -0.01 2.57
CA ILE A 28 -2.82 0.63 1.93
C ILE A 28 -3.30 1.86 1.20
N LYS A 29 -2.64 2.99 1.46
CA LYS A 29 -2.92 4.26 0.78
C LYS A 29 -1.63 4.82 0.20
N ILE A 30 -1.70 5.36 -1.01
CA ILE A 30 -0.60 6.08 -1.65
C ILE A 30 -0.92 7.57 -1.62
N TYR A 31 0.05 8.36 -1.21
CA TYR A 31 -0.04 9.81 -1.07
C TYR A 31 0.96 10.49 -2.01
N ASP A 32 0.59 11.62 -2.58
CA ASP A 32 1.56 12.54 -3.17
C ASP A 32 2.26 13.38 -2.07
N ILE A 33 3.25 14.20 -2.47
CA ILE A 33 4.03 15.03 -1.54
C ILE A 33 3.20 16.07 -0.78
N SER A 34 2.00 16.41 -1.28
CA SER A 34 1.09 17.31 -0.57
C SER A 34 0.27 16.62 0.53
N GLY A 35 0.38 15.29 0.63
CA GLY A 35 -0.41 14.48 1.56
C GLY A 35 -1.80 14.13 1.02
N ARG A 36 -2.09 14.36 -0.26
CA ARG A 36 -3.34 13.93 -0.90
C ARG A 36 -3.27 12.44 -1.21
N VAL A 37 -4.30 11.69 -0.81
CA VAL A 37 -4.47 10.27 -1.21
C VAL A 37 -4.75 10.20 -2.70
N VAL A 38 -3.91 9.46 -3.43
CA VAL A 38 -4.06 9.25 -4.88
C VAL A 38 -4.52 7.83 -5.22
N LYS A 39 -4.26 6.86 -4.35
CA LYS A 39 -4.65 5.46 -4.55
C LYS A 39 -4.99 4.81 -3.22
N SER A 40 -6.03 3.99 -3.17
CA SER A 40 -6.39 3.20 -1.99
C SER A 40 -6.57 1.71 -2.36
N PHE A 41 -6.02 0.83 -1.53
CA PHE A 41 -6.23 -0.62 -1.61
C PHE A 41 -6.89 -1.08 -0.31
N ASN A 42 -8.10 -1.62 -0.41
CA ASN A 42 -8.80 -2.24 0.70
C ASN A 42 -8.49 -3.75 0.71
N LEU A 43 -7.67 -4.19 1.66
CA LEU A 43 -7.35 -5.61 1.83
C LEU A 43 -8.39 -6.20 2.80
N ALA A 44 -9.58 -6.50 2.28
CA ALA A 44 -10.75 -6.91 3.05
C ALA A 44 -10.72 -8.36 3.57
N THR A 45 -9.66 -9.15 3.33
CA THR A 45 -9.70 -10.59 3.59
C THR A 45 -8.74 -11.03 4.69
N CYS A 46 -9.33 -11.63 5.71
CA CYS A 46 -8.68 -12.36 6.80
C CYS A 46 -7.89 -13.59 6.34
N TYR A 47 -8.15 -14.04 5.12
CA TYR A 47 -7.43 -15.10 4.44
C TYR A 47 -6.19 -14.59 3.70
N SER A 48 -5.99 -13.28 3.62
CA SER A 48 -4.80 -12.67 3.01
C SER A 48 -3.80 -12.18 4.06
N LEU A 49 -3.57 -13.01 5.09
CA LEU A 49 -2.35 -12.96 5.94
C LEU A 49 -1.04 -13.03 5.12
N LEU A 50 -1.13 -13.09 3.79
CA LEU A 50 -0.06 -13.32 2.82
C LEU A 50 0.04 -12.26 1.72
N ALA A 51 -0.77 -11.19 1.72
CA ALA A 51 -0.51 -10.06 0.81
C ALA A 51 0.77 -9.32 1.26
N THR A 52 1.92 -9.95 1.00
CA THR A 52 3.26 -9.41 1.25
C THR A 52 3.58 -8.24 0.32
N SER A 53 2.79 -8.05 -0.73
CA SER A 53 2.99 -6.96 -1.67
C SER A 53 1.72 -6.45 -2.33
N VAL A 54 1.76 -5.19 -2.71
CA VAL A 54 0.81 -4.60 -3.66
C VAL A 54 1.55 -4.07 -4.88
N VAL A 55 0.90 -4.14 -6.03
CA VAL A 55 1.40 -3.62 -7.29
C VAL A 55 0.71 -2.30 -7.58
N TRP A 56 1.51 -1.25 -7.77
CA TRP A 56 1.04 0.05 -8.23
C TRP A 56 1.60 0.36 -9.62
N ASP A 57 0.72 0.71 -10.54
CA ASP A 57 1.03 0.99 -11.94
C ASP A 57 1.21 2.49 -12.24
N GLY A 58 1.37 3.30 -11.20
CA GLY A 58 1.54 4.75 -11.33
C GLY A 58 0.25 5.50 -11.66
N LYS A 59 -0.93 4.89 -11.44
CA LYS A 59 -2.23 5.54 -11.67
C LYS A 59 -2.98 5.82 -10.37
N ASP A 60 -3.92 6.76 -10.43
CA ASP A 60 -4.83 7.04 -9.32
C ASP A 60 -6.02 6.06 -9.26
N ASP A 61 -6.94 6.29 -8.33
CA ASP A 61 -8.18 5.48 -8.19
C ASP A 61 -9.12 5.60 -9.41
N SER A 62 -9.00 6.66 -10.20
CA SER A 62 -9.75 6.84 -11.45
C SER A 62 -9.03 6.27 -12.68
N GLY A 63 -7.86 5.63 -12.51
CA GLY A 63 -7.07 5.09 -13.61
C GLY A 63 -6.31 6.14 -14.42
N ARG A 64 -6.18 7.37 -13.91
CA ARG A 64 -5.38 8.42 -14.56
C ARG A 64 -3.91 8.24 -14.19
N LYS A 65 -3.03 8.38 -15.18
CA LYS A 65 -1.57 8.37 -14.95
C LYS A 65 -1.18 9.55 -14.07
N LEU A 66 -0.37 9.27 -13.06
CA LEU A 66 0.14 10.27 -12.16
C LEU A 66 1.50 10.81 -12.66
N PRO A 67 1.87 12.06 -12.30
CA PRO A 67 3.15 12.63 -12.67
C PRO A 67 4.34 11.84 -12.12
N VAL A 68 5.48 11.88 -12.79
CA VAL A 68 6.74 11.45 -12.17
C VAL A 68 7.00 12.26 -10.90
N GLY A 69 7.52 11.61 -9.86
CA GLY A 69 7.71 12.27 -8.57
C GLY A 69 7.81 11.32 -7.39
N VAL A 70 7.89 11.93 -6.20
CA VAL A 70 7.93 11.21 -4.93
C VAL A 70 6.51 10.97 -4.43
N TYR A 71 6.25 9.75 -4.00
CA TYR A 71 5.02 9.33 -3.37
C TYR A 71 5.32 8.58 -2.07
N PHE A 72 4.36 8.56 -1.17
CA PHE A 72 4.45 7.85 0.10
C PHE A 72 3.37 6.78 0.15
N VAL A 73 3.78 5.54 0.41
CA VAL A 73 2.86 4.43 0.61
C VAL A 73 2.74 4.19 2.10
N ARG A 74 1.51 4.17 2.61
CA ARG A 74 1.20 3.89 4.01
C ARG A 74 0.44 2.59 4.12
N LEU A 75 0.97 1.64 4.89
CA LEU A 75 0.25 0.46 5.37
C LEU A 75 -0.23 0.72 6.79
N GLU A 76 -1.50 0.42 7.06
CA GLU A 76 -2.08 0.43 8.40
C GLU A 76 -2.80 -0.88 8.67
N THR A 77 -2.55 -1.50 9.83
CA THR A 77 -3.26 -2.70 10.31
C THR A 77 -3.30 -2.71 11.84
N GLY A 78 -4.49 -2.58 12.43
CA GLY A 78 -4.63 -2.35 13.88
C GLY A 78 -3.78 -1.16 14.34
N ASP A 79 -2.89 -1.39 15.31
CA ASP A 79 -1.95 -0.37 15.82
C ASP A 79 -0.67 -0.23 14.98
N PHE A 80 -0.43 -1.13 14.04
CA PHE A 80 0.77 -1.10 13.19
C PHE A 80 0.60 -0.11 12.04
N LYS A 81 1.61 0.75 11.86
CA LYS A 81 1.71 1.72 10.76
C LYS A 81 3.13 1.69 10.19
N GLN A 82 3.24 1.58 8.87
CA GLN A 82 4.50 1.68 8.15
C GLN A 82 4.34 2.61 6.95
N ILE A 83 5.34 3.47 6.71
CA ILE A 83 5.37 4.38 5.57
C ILE A 83 6.65 4.13 4.77
N GLU A 84 6.50 3.95 3.46
CA GLU A 84 7.60 3.80 2.52
C GLU A 84 7.58 4.91 1.47
N LYS A 85 8.76 5.44 1.14
CA LYS A 85 8.93 6.40 0.06
C LYS A 85 9.16 5.66 -1.25
N VAL A 86 8.38 5.99 -2.27
CA VAL A 86 8.57 5.46 -3.63
C VAL A 86 8.77 6.61 -4.62
N ILE A 87 9.53 6.36 -5.68
CA ILE A 87 9.78 7.33 -6.74
C ILE A 87 9.18 6.76 -8.02
N LEU A 88 8.21 7.47 -8.59
CA LEU A 88 7.68 7.17 -9.91
C LEU A 88 8.56 7.86 -10.95
N LEU A 89 9.25 7.05 -11.75
CA LEU A 89 10.09 7.49 -12.86
C LEU A 89 9.44 7.14 -14.20
N LYS A 90 9.92 7.75 -15.28
CA LYS A 90 9.49 7.49 -16.65
C LYS A 90 10.33 6.41 -17.31
#